data_AF-A0A948I356-F1
#
_entry.id   AF-A0A948I356-F1
#
_cell.length_a   1.000
_cell.length_b   1.000
_cell.length_c   1.000
_cell.angle_alpha   90.00
_cell.angle_beta   90.00
_cell.angle_gamma   90.00
#
_symmetry.space_group_name_H-M   'P 1'
#
loop_
_entity.id
_entity.type
_entity.pdbx_description
1 polymer ?
#
loop_
_entity_poly.entity_id
_entity_poly.type
_entity_poly.pdbx_seq_one_letter_code
_entity_poly.pdbx_strand_id
1 'polypeptide(L)'
;MSRLVWPFLLCVLALPALAASPSVDPKLSAVGWKIFTFTDLKPAHFRLAEDGSIEVEAAGSVAGLYRFVVPGDERKPILTWRWRVDRADIQIVDLSHKANADRPVALHVGFAQDDSTGGFFRNLSASLMGMPPPGRVLSYTWGGRHQRGDSFVSPHFGELGHVVILRPGDTPLQQWQEERMDVHA
;
A
#
# COMPACT_ATOMS: atom_id res chain seq x y z
N MET A 1 -16.68 -15.16 -69.25
CA MET A 1 -17.51 -14.87 -68.05
C MET A 1 -16.57 -14.77 -66.86
N SER A 2 -16.04 -13.58 -66.59
CA SER A 2 -15.04 -13.36 -65.53
C SER A 2 -15.73 -12.71 -64.32
N ARG A 3 -15.75 -13.41 -63.18
CA ARG A 3 -16.26 -12.86 -61.91
C ARG A 3 -15.10 -12.27 -61.12
N LEU A 4 -15.07 -10.94 -61.04
CA LEU A 4 -14.19 -10.19 -60.14
C LEU A 4 -14.68 -10.42 -58.70
N VAL A 5 -13.85 -11.01 -57.85
CA VAL A 5 -14.12 -11.16 -56.41
C VAL A 5 -13.38 -10.02 -55.69
N TRP A 6 -14.14 -9.12 -55.09
CA TRP A 6 -13.63 -8.01 -54.29
C TRP A 6 -13.18 -8.55 -52.92
N PRO A 7 -11.96 -8.25 -52.41
CA PRO A 7 -11.61 -8.61 -51.05
C PRO A 7 -12.41 -7.71 -50.08
N PHE A 8 -13.22 -8.34 -49.24
CA PHE A 8 -13.76 -7.71 -48.03
C PHE A 8 -12.60 -7.50 -47.05
N LEU A 9 -12.20 -6.24 -46.87
CA LEU A 9 -11.26 -5.86 -45.81
C LEU A 9 -12.03 -5.86 -44.48
N LEU A 10 -11.85 -6.90 -43.67
CA LEU A 10 -12.41 -6.98 -42.33
C LEU A 10 -11.58 -6.07 -41.41
N CYS A 11 -12.03 -4.83 -41.21
CA CYS A 11 -11.42 -3.91 -40.27
C CYS A 11 -11.87 -4.29 -38.84
N VAL A 12 -11.05 -5.07 -38.13
CA VAL A 12 -11.26 -5.35 -36.70
C VAL A 12 -10.90 -4.07 -35.94
N LEU A 13 -11.91 -3.27 -35.61
CA LEU A 13 -11.77 -2.18 -34.65
C LEU A 13 -11.49 -2.83 -33.29
N ALA A 14 -10.22 -2.83 -32.87
CA ALA A 14 -9.86 -3.12 -31.50
C ALA A 14 -10.52 -2.05 -30.61
N LEU A 15 -11.58 -2.45 -29.90
CA LEU A 15 -12.18 -1.60 -28.87
C LEU A 15 -11.07 -1.23 -27.89
N PRO A 16 -10.86 0.06 -27.58
CA PRO A 16 -9.94 0.43 -26.50
C PRO A 16 -10.41 -0.31 -25.26
N ALA A 17 -9.54 -1.17 -24.72
CA ALA A 17 -9.81 -1.85 -23.47
C ALA A 17 -10.13 -0.76 -22.44
N LEU A 18 -11.37 -0.76 -21.97
CA LEU A 18 -11.79 0.13 -20.89
C LEU A 18 -10.82 -0.18 -19.75
N ALA A 19 -9.93 0.76 -19.43
CA ALA A 19 -9.00 0.59 -18.34
C ALA A 19 -9.85 0.41 -17.08
N ALA A 20 -9.96 -0.84 -16.62
CA ALA A 20 -10.71 -1.16 -15.43
C ALA A 20 -10.08 -0.34 -14.30
N SER A 21 -10.89 0.52 -13.67
CA SER A 21 -10.47 1.17 -12.43
C SER A 21 -9.95 0.09 -11.49
N PRO A 22 -8.80 0.28 -10.83
CA PRO A 22 -8.24 -0.71 -9.92
C PRO A 22 -9.29 -1.04 -8.87
N SER A 23 -9.88 -2.23 -8.99
CA SER A 23 -10.91 -2.69 -8.08
C SER A 23 -10.26 -3.53 -6.99
N VAL A 24 -10.61 -3.23 -5.75
CA VAL A 24 -10.35 -4.12 -4.63
C VAL A 24 -11.11 -5.42 -4.89
N ASP A 25 -10.47 -6.56 -4.61
CA ASP A 25 -11.15 -7.87 -4.60
C ASP A 25 -12.52 -7.74 -3.89
N PRO A 26 -13.63 -8.16 -4.53
CA PRO A 26 -14.96 -8.02 -3.93
C PRO A 26 -15.06 -8.63 -2.52
N LYS A 27 -14.31 -9.70 -2.24
CA LYS A 27 -14.28 -10.33 -0.91
C LYS A 27 -13.61 -9.43 0.14
N LEU A 28 -12.53 -8.72 -0.24
CA LEU A 28 -11.89 -7.73 0.63
C LEU A 28 -12.80 -6.53 0.88
N SER A 29 -13.46 -6.05 -0.18
CA SER A 29 -14.42 -4.95 -0.09
C SER A 29 -15.59 -5.27 0.84
N ALA A 30 -16.11 -6.50 0.77
CA ALA A 30 -17.23 -6.98 1.59
C ALA A 30 -16.92 -6.95 3.10
N VAL A 31 -15.65 -7.01 3.49
CA VAL A 31 -15.21 -6.93 4.89
C VAL A 31 -14.58 -5.57 5.26
N GLY A 32 -14.85 -4.54 4.45
CA GLY A 32 -14.54 -3.14 4.76
C GLY A 32 -13.18 -2.62 4.30
N TRP A 33 -12.41 -3.42 3.54
CA TRP A 33 -11.18 -2.93 2.91
C TRP A 33 -11.47 -2.01 1.73
N LYS A 34 -10.59 -1.04 1.52
CA LYS A 34 -10.62 -0.04 0.46
C LYS A 34 -9.20 0.11 -0.09
N ILE A 35 -9.09 0.53 -1.35
CA ILE A 35 -7.81 0.87 -1.99
C ILE A 35 -7.72 2.38 -2.14
N PHE A 36 -6.52 2.92 -2.03
CA PHE A 36 -6.19 4.22 -2.60
C PHE A 36 -5.00 4.05 -3.55
N THR A 37 -5.01 4.86 -4.61
CA THR A 37 -4.03 4.83 -5.69
C THR A 37 -3.52 6.24 -5.94
N PHE A 38 -2.41 6.35 -6.65
CA PHE A 38 -1.81 7.63 -7.02
C PHE A 38 -2.14 7.90 -8.48
N THR A 39 -2.56 9.13 -8.80
CA THR A 39 -3.09 9.51 -10.12
C THR A 39 -2.15 9.14 -11.28
N ASP A 40 -0.84 9.24 -11.08
CA ASP A 40 0.17 9.07 -12.13
C ASP A 40 0.97 7.78 -12.00
N LEU A 41 0.62 6.88 -11.09
CA LEU A 41 1.36 5.64 -10.86
C LEU A 41 0.48 4.42 -11.14
N LYS A 42 1.09 3.40 -11.77
CA LYS A 42 0.43 2.10 -11.93
C LYS A 42 0.05 1.58 -10.53
N PRO A 43 -1.20 1.15 -10.29
CA PRO A 43 -1.63 0.63 -8.99
C PRO A 43 -1.12 -0.79 -8.75
N ALA A 44 -0.77 -1.10 -7.50
CA ALA A 44 -0.51 -2.48 -7.09
C ALA A 44 -1.82 -3.28 -7.01
N HIS A 45 -1.74 -4.60 -7.19
CA HIS A 45 -2.90 -5.49 -7.17
C HIS A 45 -3.00 -6.20 -5.82
N PHE A 46 -4.22 -6.28 -5.29
CA PHE A 46 -4.53 -6.97 -4.04
C PHE A 46 -5.58 -8.04 -4.27
N ARG A 47 -5.36 -9.23 -3.70
CA ARG A 47 -6.29 -10.37 -3.80
C ARG A 47 -6.43 -11.07 -2.46
N LEU A 48 -7.63 -11.57 -2.16
CA LEU A 48 -7.81 -12.50 -1.04
C LEU A 48 -7.42 -13.92 -1.47
N ALA A 49 -6.41 -14.49 -0.82
CA ALA A 49 -6.01 -15.88 -1.00
C ALA A 49 -7.00 -16.85 -0.35
N GLU A 50 -6.93 -18.12 -0.71
CA GLU A 50 -7.81 -19.17 -0.17
C GLU A 50 -7.58 -19.41 1.33
N ASP A 51 -6.34 -19.21 1.80
CA ASP A 51 -5.96 -19.32 3.21
C ASP A 51 -6.32 -18.08 4.06
N GLY A 52 -6.99 -17.09 3.45
CA GLY A 52 -7.40 -15.85 4.08
C GLY A 52 -6.33 -14.78 4.15
N SER A 53 -5.13 -15.01 3.60
CA SER A 53 -4.10 -13.97 3.47
C SER A 53 -4.42 -12.97 2.36
N ILE A 54 -3.84 -11.77 2.46
CA ILE A 54 -3.92 -10.75 1.41
C ILE A 54 -2.64 -10.84 0.60
N GLU A 55 -2.77 -11.25 -0.67
CA GLU A 55 -1.67 -11.24 -1.62
C GLU A 55 -1.54 -9.87 -2.26
N VAL A 56 -0.29 -9.42 -2.43
CA VAL A 56 0.05 -8.12 -3.03
C VAL A 56 1.05 -8.32 -4.16
N GLU A 57 0.72 -7.81 -5.34
CA GLU A 57 1.64 -7.77 -6.49
C GLU A 57 1.92 -6.31 -6.88
N ALA A 58 3.19 -5.92 -6.73
CA ALA A 58 3.67 -4.55 -6.94
C ALA A 58 4.80 -4.49 -7.99
N ALA A 59 4.50 -4.82 -9.26
CA ALA A 59 5.47 -4.77 -10.35
C ALA A 59 5.54 -3.37 -11.00
N GLY A 60 6.50 -2.57 -10.54
CA GLY A 60 6.66 -1.17 -10.97
C GLY A 60 5.42 -0.34 -10.64
N SER A 61 4.75 -0.67 -9.54
CA SER A 61 3.44 -0.15 -9.17
C SER A 61 3.36 0.11 -7.68
N VAL A 62 2.41 0.95 -7.27
CA VAL A 62 2.18 1.30 -5.87
C VAL A 62 0.70 1.58 -5.62
N ALA A 63 0.18 1.02 -4.55
CA ALA A 63 -1.15 1.33 -4.03
C ALA A 63 -1.20 0.95 -2.54
N GLY A 64 -2.16 1.53 -1.81
CA GLY A 64 -2.40 1.17 -0.42
C GLY A 64 -3.76 0.49 -0.25
N LEU A 65 -3.79 -0.64 0.46
CA LEU A 65 -5.02 -1.27 0.92
C LEU A 65 -5.22 -0.94 2.40
N TYR A 66 -6.38 -0.39 2.75
CA TYR A 66 -6.67 0.10 4.10
C TYR A 66 -8.08 -0.27 4.54
N ARG A 67 -8.29 -0.32 5.84
CA ARG A 67 -9.60 -0.41 6.48
C ARG A 67 -9.64 0.54 7.67
N PHE A 68 -10.81 1.07 7.97
CA PHE A 68 -10.97 1.87 9.19
C PHE A 68 -11.05 0.96 10.40
N VAL A 69 -10.41 1.38 11.48
CA VAL A 69 -10.56 0.79 12.81
C VAL A 69 -11.93 1.19 13.37
N VAL A 70 -12.69 0.25 13.93
CA VAL A 70 -14.04 0.50 14.42
C VAL A 70 -14.02 0.83 15.92
N PRO A 71 -15.01 1.61 16.43
CA PRO A 71 -15.09 1.90 17.86
C PRO A 71 -15.07 0.63 18.73
N GLY A 72 -14.20 0.60 19.73
CA GLY A 72 -13.89 -0.53 20.60
C GLY A 72 -12.50 -1.15 20.36
N ASP A 73 -11.91 -0.95 19.18
CA ASP A 73 -10.56 -1.41 18.86
C ASP A 73 -9.47 -0.53 19.49
N GLU A 74 -9.76 0.73 19.82
CA GLU A 74 -8.85 1.63 20.54
C GLU A 74 -8.44 1.11 21.93
N ARG A 75 -9.13 0.09 22.44
CA ARG A 75 -8.81 -0.59 23.70
C ARG A 75 -7.81 -1.74 23.54
N LYS A 76 -7.39 -2.04 22.30
CA LYS A 76 -6.48 -3.14 21.96
C LYS A 76 -5.20 -2.56 21.35
N PRO A 77 -4.26 -2.09 22.17
CA PRO A 77 -3.04 -1.43 21.69
C PRO A 77 -2.08 -2.40 21.00
N ILE A 78 -2.29 -3.71 21.19
CA ILE A 78 -1.42 -4.74 20.64
C ILE A 78 -1.92 -5.18 19.26
N LEU A 79 -1.17 -4.80 18.23
CA LEU A 79 -1.34 -5.32 16.88
C LEU A 79 -0.50 -6.57 16.71
N THR A 80 -1.10 -7.65 16.19
CA THR A 80 -0.39 -8.88 15.82
C THR A 80 -0.70 -9.22 14.38
N TRP A 81 0.32 -9.52 13.58
CA TRP A 81 0.15 -9.92 12.18
C TRP A 81 1.29 -10.83 11.74
N ARG A 82 1.08 -11.46 10.58
CA ARG A 82 2.12 -12.19 9.87
C ARG A 82 2.24 -11.63 8.46
N TRP A 83 3.45 -11.59 7.96
CA TRP A 83 3.76 -11.20 6.59
C TRP A 83 4.88 -12.07 6.03
N ARG A 84 4.95 -12.13 4.71
CA ARG A 84 5.98 -12.87 3.97
C ARG A 84 6.23 -12.10 2.68
N VAL A 85 7.50 -11.94 2.33
CA VAL A 85 7.90 -11.42 1.02
C VAL A 85 8.39 -12.60 0.20
N ASP A 86 7.69 -12.89 -0.90
CA ASP A 86 8.01 -14.02 -1.77
C ASP A 86 9.10 -13.69 -2.80
N ARG A 87 9.12 -12.43 -3.26
CA ARG A 87 10.10 -11.89 -4.20
C ARG A 87 10.30 -10.40 -3.95
N ALA A 88 11.53 -9.93 -4.02
CA ALA A 88 11.88 -8.51 -3.89
C ALA A 88 13.04 -8.18 -4.83
N ASP A 89 12.71 -7.74 -6.04
CA ASP A 89 13.70 -7.34 -7.06
C ASP A 89 13.91 -5.83 -7.02
N ILE A 90 14.21 -5.31 -5.84
CA ILE A 90 14.44 -3.89 -5.60
C ILE A 90 15.79 -3.70 -4.91
N GLN A 91 16.39 -2.53 -5.07
CA GLN A 91 17.65 -2.22 -4.39
C GLN A 91 17.41 -2.02 -2.90
N ILE A 92 18.33 -2.53 -2.08
CA ILE A 92 18.34 -2.23 -0.64
C ILE A 92 18.90 -0.81 -0.46
N VAL A 93 18.03 0.11 -0.05
CA VAL A 93 18.32 1.56 0.02
C VAL A 93 18.25 2.12 1.44
N ASP A 94 18.66 3.38 1.60
CA ASP A 94 18.36 4.13 2.81
C ASP A 94 16.91 4.57 2.82
N LEU A 95 16.09 3.97 3.69
CA LEU A 95 14.69 4.36 3.79
C LEU A 95 14.45 5.69 4.51
N SER A 96 15.48 6.30 5.12
CA SER A 96 15.36 7.62 5.77
C SER A 96 15.43 8.78 4.76
N HIS A 97 15.83 8.49 3.52
CA HIS A 97 15.93 9.46 2.43
C HIS A 97 14.79 9.27 1.45
N LYS A 98 14.06 10.34 1.12
CA LYS A 98 12.87 10.28 0.25
C LYS A 98 13.15 9.70 -1.14
N ALA A 99 14.31 10.02 -1.70
CA ALA A 99 14.71 9.54 -3.02
C ALA A 99 14.95 8.03 -2.97
N ASN A 100 14.17 7.29 -3.75
CA ASN A 100 14.26 5.83 -3.86
C ASN A 100 13.96 5.08 -2.56
N ALA A 101 13.09 5.61 -1.68
CA ALA A 101 12.62 4.91 -0.47
C ALA A 101 11.69 3.73 -0.79
N ASP A 102 12.08 2.87 -1.73
CA ASP A 102 11.32 1.70 -2.16
C ASP A 102 11.56 0.52 -1.22
N ARG A 103 10.52 -0.30 -1.04
CA ARG A 103 10.48 -1.37 -0.05
C ARG A 103 9.43 -2.40 -0.44
N PRO A 104 9.60 -3.70 -0.10
CA PRO A 104 8.66 -4.73 -0.54
C PRO A 104 7.27 -4.57 0.07
N VAL A 105 7.19 -4.23 1.36
CA VAL A 105 5.92 -4.04 2.07
C VAL A 105 6.10 -3.17 3.32
N ALA A 106 5.08 -2.39 3.64
CA ALA A 106 4.94 -1.72 4.92
C ALA A 106 3.49 -1.79 5.41
N LEU A 107 3.32 -1.93 6.72
CA LEU A 107 2.03 -1.79 7.40
C LEU A 107 1.96 -0.41 8.04
N HIS A 108 0.91 0.34 7.71
CA HIS A 108 0.68 1.68 8.24
C HIS A 108 -0.45 1.68 9.27
N VAL A 109 -0.19 2.24 10.45
CA VAL A 109 -1.20 2.52 11.48
C VAL A 109 -1.38 4.03 11.54
N GLY A 110 -2.56 4.49 11.09
CA GLY A 110 -2.94 5.90 11.13
C GLY A 110 -3.72 6.23 12.40
N PHE A 111 -3.38 7.34 13.04
CA PHE A 111 -4.07 7.87 14.20
C PHE A 111 -4.83 9.13 13.82
N ALA A 112 -6.03 9.31 14.37
CA ALA A 112 -6.80 10.53 14.15
C ALA A 112 -6.02 11.76 14.63
N GLN A 113 -6.13 12.85 13.87
CA GLN A 113 -5.65 14.16 14.29
C GLN A 113 -6.60 14.71 15.35
N ASP A 114 -6.08 15.14 16.49
CA ASP A 114 -6.90 15.79 17.52
C ASP A 114 -7.52 17.08 16.93
N ASP A 115 -8.73 17.41 17.34
CA ASP A 115 -9.54 18.50 16.73
C ASP A 115 -8.91 19.89 16.91
N SER A 116 -7.86 20.00 17.74
CA SER A 116 -7.08 21.21 17.99
C SER A 116 -6.17 21.64 16.83
N THR A 117 -5.89 20.75 15.87
CA THR A 117 -5.03 21.07 14.73
C THR A 117 -5.91 21.39 13.51
N GLY A 118 -6.11 22.69 13.25
CA GLY A 118 -7.18 23.26 12.42
C GLY A 118 -7.33 22.72 10.98
N GLY A 119 -8.54 22.92 10.44
CA GLY A 119 -9.03 22.34 9.18
C GLY A 119 -8.28 22.70 7.88
N PHE A 120 -7.40 23.70 7.87
CA PHE A 120 -6.61 24.05 6.68
C PHE A 120 -5.64 22.93 6.27
N PHE A 121 -4.89 22.37 7.22
CA PHE A 121 -3.95 21.27 6.96
C PHE A 121 -4.66 19.95 6.65
N ARG A 122 -5.83 19.72 7.27
CA ARG A 122 -6.72 18.58 6.99
C ARG A 122 -7.23 18.60 5.55
N ASN A 123 -7.63 19.76 5.05
CA ASN A 123 -8.20 19.91 3.71
C ASN A 123 -7.15 19.87 2.60
N LEU A 124 -5.96 20.46 2.82
CA LEU A 124 -4.87 20.46 1.83
C LEU A 124 -4.33 19.06 1.56
N SER A 125 -4.15 18.25 2.60
CA SER A 125 -3.69 16.87 2.50
C SER A 125 -4.78 15.92 2.00
N ALA A 126 -6.04 16.11 2.39
CA ALA A 126 -7.17 15.36 1.83
C ALA A 126 -7.34 15.60 0.33
N SER A 127 -7.14 16.84 -0.11
CA SER A 127 -7.20 17.22 -1.53
C SER A 127 -6.06 16.63 -2.35
N LEU A 128 -4.91 16.34 -1.74
CA LEU A 128 -3.75 15.75 -2.43
C LEU A 128 -3.77 14.22 -2.43
N MET A 129 -4.40 13.59 -1.42
CA MET A 129 -4.33 12.15 -1.18
C MET A 129 -5.69 11.43 -1.33
N GLY A 130 -6.77 12.16 -1.61
CA GLY A 130 -8.13 11.60 -1.80
C GLY A 130 -8.76 11.02 -0.53
N MET A 131 -8.15 11.24 0.64
CA MET A 131 -8.58 10.73 1.95
C MET A 131 -8.15 11.72 3.04
N PRO A 132 -8.95 11.98 4.09
CA PRO A 132 -8.49 12.76 5.24
C PRO A 132 -7.16 12.19 5.76
N PRO A 133 -6.12 13.02 5.95
CA PRO A 133 -4.85 12.51 6.44
C PRO A 133 -5.05 11.90 7.82
N PRO A 134 -4.41 10.75 8.13
CA PRO A 134 -4.15 10.43 9.51
C PRO A 134 -3.29 11.55 10.13
N GLY A 135 -3.63 11.99 11.34
CA GLY A 135 -2.89 13.03 12.05
C GLY A 135 -1.49 12.59 12.45
N ARG A 136 -1.31 11.30 12.77
CA ARG A 136 -0.01 10.66 12.96
C ARG A 136 0.01 9.28 12.30
N VAL A 137 1.18 8.82 11.85
CA VAL A 137 1.34 7.52 11.18
C VAL A 137 2.53 6.76 11.75
N LEU A 138 2.32 5.51 12.14
CA LEU A 138 3.40 4.54 12.36
C LEU A 138 3.50 3.61 11.15
N SER A 139 4.71 3.40 10.64
CA SER A 139 4.97 2.57 9.46
C SER A 139 5.93 1.44 9.81
N TYR A 140 5.39 0.25 10.03
CA TYR A 140 6.18 -0.95 10.26
C TYR A 140 6.66 -1.51 8.93
N THR A 141 7.97 -1.61 8.76
CA THR A 141 8.57 -1.76 7.44
C THR A 141 9.43 -3.02 7.31
N TRP A 142 9.26 -3.69 6.17
CA TRP A 142 10.22 -4.65 5.64
C TRP A 142 11.08 -3.94 4.59
N GLY A 143 12.40 -4.02 4.67
CA GLY A 143 13.34 -3.48 3.70
C GLY A 143 14.33 -2.47 4.27
N GLY A 144 15.17 -1.97 3.37
CA GLY A 144 16.18 -0.96 3.69
C GLY A 144 17.47 -1.50 4.28
N ARG A 145 18.49 -0.64 4.31
CA ARG A 145 19.83 -0.93 4.86
C ARG A 145 19.92 -0.86 6.40
N HIS A 146 18.80 -0.53 7.03
CA HIS A 146 18.68 -0.30 8.47
C HIS A 146 18.60 -1.62 9.24
N GLN A 147 18.88 -1.57 10.55
CA GLN A 147 18.77 -2.72 11.43
C GLN A 147 17.34 -2.87 11.96
N ARG A 148 16.99 -4.09 12.40
CA ARG A 148 15.72 -4.34 13.07
C ARG A 148 15.66 -3.51 14.36
N GLY A 149 14.57 -2.79 14.54
CA GLY A 149 14.33 -1.90 15.67
C GLY A 149 14.71 -0.44 15.40
N ASP A 150 15.45 -0.16 14.32
CA ASP A 150 15.73 1.23 13.93
C ASP A 150 14.43 1.96 13.64
N SER A 151 14.37 3.22 14.06
CA SER A 151 13.24 4.10 13.78
C SER A 151 13.70 5.50 13.43
N PHE A 152 12.93 6.14 12.54
CA PHE A 152 13.24 7.48 12.05
C PHE A 152 11.98 8.18 11.54
N VAL A 153 12.08 9.51 11.41
CA VAL A 153 11.03 10.35 10.84
C VAL A 153 10.82 9.98 9.37
N SER A 154 9.57 9.80 8.98
CA SER A 154 9.23 9.41 7.61
C SER A 154 9.59 10.51 6.62
N PRO A 155 10.36 10.22 5.56
CA PRO A 155 10.63 11.19 4.51
C PRO A 155 9.39 11.56 3.67
N HIS A 156 8.28 10.83 3.82
CA HIS A 156 7.02 11.10 3.13
C HIS A 156 6.01 11.86 3.98
N PHE A 157 6.02 11.66 5.31
CA PHE A 157 5.04 12.24 6.23
C PHE A 157 5.63 13.32 7.16
N GLY A 158 6.94 13.55 7.14
CA GLY A 158 7.60 14.48 8.06
C GLY A 158 7.38 14.07 9.52
N GLU A 159 7.35 15.04 10.43
CA GLU A 159 7.19 14.83 11.88
C GLU A 159 5.91 14.10 12.27
N LEU A 160 4.92 14.04 11.38
CA LEU A 160 3.66 13.32 11.60
C LEU A 160 3.79 11.81 11.34
N GLY A 161 4.90 11.35 10.76
CA GLY A 161 5.09 9.92 10.49
C GLY A 161 6.41 9.40 11.01
N HIS A 162 6.37 8.21 11.59
CA HIS A 162 7.56 7.46 11.98
C HIS A 162 7.59 6.12 11.26
N VAL A 163 8.78 5.75 10.81
CA VAL A 163 9.09 4.44 10.25
C VAL A 163 9.78 3.62 11.33
N VAL A 164 9.38 2.36 11.47
CA VAL A 164 10.04 1.37 12.33
C VAL A 164 10.43 0.16 11.47
N ILE A 165 11.69 -0.21 11.50
CA ILE A 165 12.22 -1.32 10.70
C ILE A 165 12.02 -2.62 11.48
N LEU A 166 11.15 -3.48 10.97
CA LEU A 166 10.89 -4.79 11.59
C LEU A 166 11.67 -5.90 10.92
N ARG A 167 11.89 -5.78 9.61
CA ARG A 167 12.63 -6.74 8.80
C ARG A 167 13.59 -5.98 7.89
N PRO A 168 14.91 -6.01 8.14
CA PRO A 168 15.90 -5.42 7.26
C PRO A 168 15.83 -5.99 5.83
N GLY A 169 16.42 -5.29 4.86
CA GLY A 169 16.39 -5.67 3.44
C GLY A 169 17.05 -7.01 3.11
N ASP A 170 17.92 -7.52 3.97
CA ASP A 170 18.58 -8.83 3.85
C ASP A 170 17.83 -9.96 4.58
N THR A 171 16.64 -9.69 5.13
CA THR A 171 15.80 -10.72 5.76
C THR A 171 15.47 -11.83 4.74
N PRO A 172 15.62 -13.12 5.11
CA PRO A 172 15.27 -14.24 4.23
C PRO A 172 13.83 -14.15 3.72
N LEU A 173 13.69 -14.30 2.39
CA LEU A 173 12.40 -14.32 1.70
C LEU A 173 11.71 -15.68 1.86
N GLN A 174 10.44 -15.74 1.44
CA GLN A 174 9.62 -16.97 1.40
C GLN A 174 9.36 -17.61 2.78
N GLN A 175 9.58 -16.85 3.86
CA GLN A 175 9.33 -17.27 5.23
C GLN A 175 8.32 -16.33 5.90
N TRP A 176 7.30 -16.92 6.51
CA TRP A 176 6.36 -16.16 7.32
C TRP A 176 7.07 -15.59 8.56
N GLN A 177 6.95 -14.29 8.73
CA GLN A 177 7.43 -13.57 9.89
C GLN A 177 6.24 -13.07 10.70
N GLU A 178 6.23 -13.35 12.00
CA GLU A 178 5.24 -12.84 12.93
C GLU A 178 5.74 -11.57 13.60
N GLU A 179 4.84 -10.61 13.78
CA GLU A 179 5.07 -9.37 14.50
C GLU A 179 4.00 -9.17 15.56
N ARG A 180 4.42 -8.58 16.68
CA ARG A 180 3.56 -8.16 17.77
C ARG A 180 4.05 -6.80 18.24
N MET A 181 3.25 -5.76 18.05
CA MET A 181 3.62 -4.38 18.36
C MET A 181 2.57 -3.72 19.24
N ASP A 182 3.04 -3.00 20.24
CA ASP A 182 2.23 -2.03 20.97
C ASP A 182 2.26 -0.71 20.19
N VAL A 183 1.09 -0.21 19.80
CA VAL A 183 0.97 1.03 19.01
C VAL A 183 0.77 2.28 19.87
N HIS A 184 0.77 2.14 21.20
CA HIS A 184 0.71 3.24 22.17
C HIS A 184 2.07 3.60 22.78
N ALA A 185 3.06 2.71 22.68
CA ALA A 185 4.35 2.79 23.35
C ALA A 185 5.32 3.80 22.71
#